data_AF-A0A2D7Y127-F1
#
_entry.id   AF-A0A2D7Y127-F1
#
_cell.length_a   1.000
_cell.length_b   1.000
_cell.length_c   1.000
_cell.angle_alpha   90.00
_cell.angle_beta   90.00
_cell.angle_gamma   90.00
#
_symmetry.space_group_name_H-M   'P 1'
#
loop_
_entity.id
_entity.type
_entity.pdbx_description
1 polymer ?
#
loop_
_entity_poly.entity_id
_entity_poly.type
_entity_poly.pdbx_seq_one_letter_code
_entity_poly.pdbx_strand_id
1 'polypeptide(L)'
;MTKTIFNTAVAAAALLSGSAFAQNNQLSYDLSAQVSSVCGVYNSTGSSIDVDFGDLSNTETTATVEQSAGSASYACNSPNGFTRTISSTNGGYLFRSGTNGGNQNQIAYEMRHTGSNGLNMNWTQLTGNANADLNGNRFLTGVTGNVDFRVYGVRATNASADGASYTSVFAGDYSDVVTITVTAK
;
A
#
# COMPACT_ATOMS: atom_id res chain seq x y z
N MET A 1 0.75 -108.81 53.15
CA MET A 1 -0.52 -108.07 52.93
C MET A 1 -0.29 -107.07 51.82
N THR A 2 -0.93 -107.35 50.69
CA THR A 2 -1.01 -106.59 49.45
C THR A 2 -1.98 -105.42 49.61
N LYS A 3 -1.71 -104.24 49.02
CA LYS A 3 -2.60 -103.50 48.09
C LYS A 3 -2.44 -101.97 48.07
N THR A 4 -2.21 -101.49 46.83
CA THR A 4 -2.94 -100.45 46.10
C THR A 4 -2.62 -98.95 46.30
N ILE A 5 -2.39 -98.34 45.12
CA ILE A 5 -2.13 -96.95 44.72
C ILE A 5 -3.39 -96.08 44.85
N PHE A 6 -3.24 -94.78 45.15
CA PHE A 6 -4.12 -93.73 44.63
C PHE A 6 -3.33 -92.48 44.23
N ASN A 7 -3.56 -92.04 42.98
CA ASN A 7 -3.17 -90.72 42.45
C ASN A 7 -4.11 -89.63 42.97
N THR A 8 -3.56 -88.46 43.27
CA THR A 8 -4.30 -87.18 43.23
C THR A 8 -3.36 -86.09 42.70
N ALA A 9 -3.76 -85.45 41.61
CA ALA A 9 -3.17 -84.24 41.07
C ALA A 9 -3.90 -83.02 41.64
N VAL A 10 -3.17 -81.96 42.00
CA VAL A 10 -3.68 -80.58 42.07
C VAL A 10 -2.59 -79.63 41.58
N ALA A 11 -2.92 -78.86 40.55
CA ALA A 11 -2.11 -77.80 39.96
C ALA A 11 -2.22 -76.50 40.77
N ALA A 12 -1.17 -75.66 40.79
CA ALA A 12 -1.32 -74.22 41.07
C ALA A 12 -0.16 -73.39 40.50
N ALA A 13 -0.46 -72.75 39.37
CA ALA A 13 -0.07 -71.41 38.90
C ALA A 13 1.39 -70.94 39.00
N ALA A 14 1.97 -70.73 37.81
CA ALA A 14 3.09 -69.84 37.56
C ALA A 14 2.78 -68.40 38.02
N LEU A 15 3.72 -67.77 38.71
CA LEU A 15 3.81 -66.32 38.82
C LEU A 15 5.13 -65.90 38.15
N LEU A 16 5.11 -65.82 36.82
CA LEU A 16 6.05 -64.96 36.10
C LEU A 16 5.60 -63.52 36.40
N SER A 17 6.29 -62.86 37.33
CA SER A 17 6.21 -61.40 37.49
C SER A 17 6.80 -60.74 36.24
N GLY A 18 5.99 -60.68 35.18
CA GLY A 18 6.29 -59.89 34.00
C GLY A 18 6.34 -58.41 34.39
N SER A 19 7.50 -57.79 34.20
CA SER A 19 7.66 -56.34 34.25
C SER A 19 6.64 -55.71 33.29
N ALA A 20 5.67 -54.96 33.80
CA ALA A 20 4.82 -54.15 32.94
C ALA A 20 5.69 -53.02 32.36
N PHE A 21 6.11 -53.16 31.10
CA PHE A 21 6.75 -52.07 30.39
C PHE A 21 5.73 -50.96 30.18
N ALA A 22 5.99 -49.77 30.73
CA ALA A 22 5.21 -48.57 30.43
C ALA A 22 5.40 -48.24 28.94
N GLN A 23 4.42 -48.58 28.12
CA GLN A 23 4.45 -48.34 26.68
C GLN A 23 4.05 -46.89 26.42
N ASN A 24 5.04 -46.01 26.25
CA ASN A 24 4.79 -44.63 25.83
C ASN A 24 4.38 -44.61 24.35
N ASN A 25 3.06 -44.70 24.10
CA ASN A 25 2.50 -44.60 22.76
C ASN A 25 2.25 -43.13 22.42
N GLN A 26 3.23 -42.50 21.77
CA GLN A 26 3.09 -41.15 21.22
C GLN A 26 2.82 -41.22 19.71
N LEU A 27 1.73 -40.58 19.28
CA LEU A 27 1.37 -40.38 17.87
C LEU A 27 1.39 -38.87 17.59
N SER A 28 2.17 -38.47 16.59
CA SER A 28 2.29 -37.07 16.16
C SER A 28 1.82 -36.94 14.71
N TYR A 29 1.16 -35.82 14.43
CA TYR A 29 0.77 -35.40 13.08
C TYR A 29 1.51 -34.10 12.76
N ASP A 30 2.29 -34.11 11.68
CA ASP A 30 2.97 -32.92 11.20
C ASP A 30 2.09 -32.25 10.14
N LEU A 31 1.71 -31.00 10.41
CA LEU A 31 0.88 -30.18 9.53
C LEU A 31 1.70 -28.98 9.04
N SER A 32 1.70 -28.72 7.73
CA SER A 32 2.42 -27.59 7.12
C SER A 32 1.56 -26.85 6.09
N ALA A 33 1.71 -25.54 6.02
CA ALA A 33 1.08 -24.67 5.01
C ALA A 33 2.01 -23.53 4.62
N GLN A 34 1.75 -22.90 3.47
CA GLN A 34 2.48 -21.72 2.97
C GLN A 34 1.50 -20.64 2.54
N VAL A 35 1.83 -19.38 2.84
CA VAL A 35 1.10 -18.19 2.38
C VAL A 35 2.09 -17.29 1.65
N SER A 36 1.79 -16.94 0.39
CA SER A 36 2.62 -16.02 -0.40
C SER A 36 2.44 -14.57 0.06
N SER A 37 3.47 -13.74 -0.16
CA SER A 37 3.35 -12.30 0.09
C SER A 37 2.44 -11.64 -0.94
N VAL A 38 1.55 -10.78 -0.45
CA VAL A 38 0.59 -9.98 -1.21
C VAL A 38 0.60 -8.59 -0.59
N CYS A 39 1.08 -7.61 -1.35
CA CYS A 39 1.06 -6.20 -0.98
C CYS A 39 0.68 -5.36 -2.20
N GLY A 40 -0.13 -4.32 -1.99
CA GLY A 40 -0.60 -3.48 -3.09
C GLY A 40 -1.36 -2.24 -2.64
N VAL A 41 -1.61 -1.38 -3.62
CA VAL A 41 -2.44 -0.18 -3.51
C VAL A 41 -3.59 -0.28 -4.50
N TYR A 42 -4.79 0.08 -4.06
CA TYR A 42 -6.02 -0.12 -4.80
C TYR A 42 -6.92 1.12 -4.71
N ASN A 43 -7.65 1.43 -5.77
CA ASN A 43 -8.74 2.40 -5.78
C ASN A 43 -9.99 1.71 -6.37
N SER A 44 -11.17 1.98 -5.82
CA SER A 44 -12.43 1.39 -6.25
C SER A 44 -12.86 1.80 -7.66
N THR A 45 -12.34 2.91 -8.18
CA THR A 45 -12.67 3.42 -9.53
C THR A 45 -11.76 2.89 -10.64
N GLY A 46 -10.61 2.29 -10.30
CA GLY A 46 -9.69 1.70 -11.26
C GLY A 46 -8.22 1.93 -10.92
N SER A 47 -7.32 1.51 -11.81
CA SER A 47 -5.87 1.68 -11.69
C SER A 47 -5.35 2.99 -12.28
N SER A 48 -6.18 3.74 -12.99
CA SER A 48 -5.88 5.04 -13.56
C SER A 48 -7.01 5.99 -13.22
N ILE A 49 -6.68 7.11 -12.58
CA ILE A 49 -7.64 8.12 -12.15
C ILE A 49 -7.30 9.40 -12.91
N ASP A 50 -8.29 9.94 -13.62
CA ASP A 50 -8.15 11.24 -14.27
C ASP A 50 -8.45 12.35 -13.27
N VAL A 51 -7.61 13.38 -13.26
CA VAL A 51 -7.73 14.55 -12.38
C VAL A 51 -7.66 15.79 -13.25
N ASP A 52 -8.85 16.34 -13.54
CA ASP A 52 -8.99 17.51 -14.39
C ASP A 52 -9.11 18.79 -13.55
N PHE A 53 -8.22 19.76 -13.79
CA PHE A 53 -8.24 21.07 -13.16
C PHE A 53 -9.00 22.13 -13.99
N GLY A 54 -9.45 21.78 -15.19
CA GLY A 54 -10.08 22.68 -16.14
C GLY A 54 -9.14 23.76 -16.67
N ASP A 55 -9.73 24.84 -17.19
CA ASP A 55 -8.99 25.98 -17.74
C ASP A 55 -8.46 26.89 -16.62
N LEU A 56 -7.13 27.01 -16.53
CA LEU A 56 -6.43 27.84 -15.56
C LEU A 56 -6.17 29.28 -16.05
N SER A 57 -6.56 29.63 -17.28
CA SER A 57 -6.32 30.95 -17.89
C SER A 57 -6.90 32.12 -17.07
N ASN A 58 -7.93 31.85 -16.25
CA ASN A 58 -8.58 32.81 -15.37
C ASN A 58 -8.16 32.71 -13.89
N THR A 59 -7.32 31.74 -13.53
CA THR A 59 -6.86 31.52 -12.16
C THR A 59 -5.57 32.31 -11.92
N GLU A 60 -5.57 33.20 -10.95
CA GLU A 60 -4.40 34.03 -10.62
C GLU A 60 -3.22 33.20 -10.10
N THR A 61 -2.00 33.65 -10.38
CA THR A 61 -0.76 32.98 -9.94
C THR A 61 -0.61 32.85 -8.42
N THR A 62 -1.36 33.63 -7.64
CA THR A 62 -1.42 33.55 -6.17
C THR A 62 -2.49 32.59 -5.66
N ALA A 63 -3.37 32.10 -6.53
CA ALA A 63 -4.44 31.17 -6.20
C ALA A 63 -4.06 29.73 -6.55
N THR A 64 -4.79 28.79 -5.95
CA THR A 64 -4.71 27.37 -6.27
C THR A 64 -6.09 26.81 -6.54
N VAL A 65 -6.16 25.81 -7.43
CA VAL A 65 -7.37 25.01 -7.66
C VAL A 65 -7.09 23.63 -7.08
N GLU A 66 -7.92 23.19 -6.12
CA GLU A 66 -7.81 21.87 -5.51
C GLU A 66 -8.80 20.89 -6.15
N GLN A 67 -8.37 19.65 -6.35
CA GLN A 67 -9.19 18.54 -6.84
C GLN A 67 -8.94 17.30 -5.98
N SER A 68 -10.00 16.57 -5.64
CA SER A 68 -9.87 15.28 -4.97
C SER A 68 -9.80 14.17 -6.00
N ALA A 69 -8.76 13.34 -5.92
CA ALA A 69 -8.56 12.16 -6.79
C ALA A 69 -9.17 10.88 -6.18
N GLY A 70 -9.97 11.02 -5.13
CA GLY A 70 -10.60 9.90 -4.42
C GLY A 70 -9.68 9.31 -3.35
N SER A 71 -9.57 7.98 -3.31
CA SER A 71 -8.90 7.28 -2.22
C SER A 71 -7.97 6.16 -2.69
N ALA A 72 -6.91 5.92 -1.92
CA ALA A 72 -5.98 4.82 -2.09
C ALA A 72 -6.05 3.90 -0.86
N SER A 73 -6.34 2.62 -1.10
CA SER A 73 -6.41 1.57 -0.09
C SER A 73 -5.19 0.68 -0.18
N TYR A 74 -4.48 0.53 0.94
CA TYR A 74 -3.23 -0.21 1.02
C TYR A 74 -3.46 -1.49 1.81
N ALA A 75 -3.14 -2.63 1.22
CA ALA A 75 -3.17 -3.92 1.91
C ALA A 75 -1.84 -4.64 1.73
N CYS A 76 -1.33 -5.26 2.80
CA CYS A 76 -0.06 -5.97 2.78
C CYS A 76 -0.01 -7.02 3.89
N ASN A 77 0.41 -8.24 3.54
CA ASN A 77 0.60 -9.33 4.49
C ASN A 77 2.07 -9.63 4.83
N SER A 78 3.01 -8.79 4.39
CA SER A 78 4.39 -8.90 4.86
C SER A 78 4.45 -8.54 6.36
N PRO A 79 5.13 -9.35 7.20
CA PRO A 79 5.32 -9.05 8.61
C PRO A 79 6.13 -7.76 8.86
N ASN A 80 7.01 -7.40 7.93
CA ASN A 80 7.82 -6.18 8.01
C ASN A 80 7.10 -4.97 7.39
N GLY A 81 5.91 -5.17 6.83
CA GLY A 81 5.16 -4.15 6.12
C GLY A 81 5.68 -3.90 4.71
N PHE A 82 5.66 -2.65 4.28
CA PHE A 82 6.02 -2.25 2.93
C PHE A 82 6.61 -0.83 2.88
N THR A 83 7.33 -0.53 1.80
CA THR A 83 7.63 0.85 1.40
C THR A 83 6.56 1.30 0.42
N ARG A 84 5.95 2.45 0.69
CA ARG A 84 5.17 3.22 -0.28
C ARG A 84 6.08 4.24 -0.95
N THR A 85 6.06 4.29 -2.27
CA THR A 85 6.73 5.32 -3.06
C THR A 85 5.69 6.05 -3.89
N ILE A 86 5.69 7.38 -3.82
CA ILE A 86 4.88 8.25 -4.66
C ILE A 86 5.83 9.06 -5.54
N SER A 87 5.67 8.95 -6.85
CA SER A 87 6.56 9.58 -7.84
C SER A 87 5.76 10.32 -8.90
N SER A 88 6.29 11.45 -9.36
CA SER A 88 5.80 12.19 -10.53
C SER A 88 6.73 11.95 -11.72
N THR A 89 6.18 11.82 -12.92
CA THR A 89 6.98 11.69 -14.15
C THR A 89 7.70 12.99 -14.47
N ASN A 90 7.04 14.13 -14.23
CA ASN A 90 7.52 15.47 -14.54
C ASN A 90 8.00 16.26 -13.31
N GLY A 91 8.32 15.58 -12.20
CA GLY A 91 8.92 16.21 -11.01
C GLY A 91 8.02 17.20 -10.28
N GLY A 92 6.71 16.94 -10.22
CA GLY A 92 5.74 17.80 -9.55
C GLY A 92 5.31 19.00 -10.40
N TYR A 93 5.39 18.87 -11.73
CA TYR A 93 4.92 19.87 -12.67
C TYR A 93 4.03 19.23 -13.73
N LEU A 94 2.95 19.91 -14.12
CA LEU A 94 2.26 19.62 -15.36
C LEU A 94 3.08 20.21 -16.50
N PHE A 95 3.44 19.41 -17.51
CA PHE A 95 4.17 19.88 -18.69
C PHE A 95 3.24 20.09 -19.87
N ARG A 96 3.50 21.15 -20.63
CA ARG A 96 2.77 21.42 -21.87
C ARG A 96 3.03 20.29 -22.87
N SER A 97 1.97 19.81 -23.51
CA SER A 97 2.07 18.77 -24.53
C SER A 97 3.10 19.13 -25.62
N GLY A 98 3.95 18.16 -25.95
CA GLY A 98 5.05 18.33 -26.91
C GLY A 98 6.27 19.08 -26.37
N THR A 99 6.40 19.27 -25.05
CA THR A 99 7.56 19.93 -24.42
C THR A 99 8.15 19.07 -23.31
N ASN A 100 9.36 19.43 -22.84
CA ASN A 100 10.01 18.82 -21.67
C ASN A 100 9.90 19.74 -20.43
N GLY A 101 8.83 20.55 -20.36
CA GLY A 101 8.66 21.57 -19.33
C GLY A 101 9.53 22.81 -19.52
N GLY A 102 9.91 23.44 -18.41
CA GLY A 102 10.69 24.66 -18.39
C GLY A 102 9.84 25.94 -18.33
N ASN A 103 10.51 27.09 -18.35
CA ASN A 103 9.84 28.39 -18.25
C ASN A 103 8.70 28.49 -19.26
N GLN A 104 7.54 28.94 -18.78
CA GLN A 104 6.31 29.13 -19.57
C GLN A 104 5.70 27.85 -20.18
N ASN A 105 6.28 26.66 -19.92
CA ASN A 105 5.78 25.37 -20.42
C ASN A 105 5.56 24.37 -19.29
N GLN A 106 5.57 24.83 -18.03
CA GLN A 106 5.27 24.00 -16.88
C GLN A 106 4.42 24.75 -15.85
N ILE A 107 3.54 24.02 -15.16
CA ILE A 107 2.71 24.53 -14.08
C ILE A 107 2.96 23.66 -12.85
N ALA A 108 3.37 24.27 -11.74
CA ALA A 108 3.60 23.52 -10.51
C ALA A 108 2.27 22.96 -9.97
N TYR A 109 2.33 21.81 -9.33
CA TYR A 109 1.22 21.27 -8.55
C TYR A 109 1.75 20.60 -7.30
N GLU A 110 0.88 20.42 -6.32
CA GLU A 110 1.18 19.69 -5.09
C GLU A 110 0.18 18.57 -4.88
N MET A 111 0.60 17.56 -4.15
CA MET A 111 -0.22 16.43 -3.74
C MET A 111 -0.31 16.39 -2.22
N ARG A 112 -1.45 15.95 -1.71
CA ARG A 112 -1.67 15.60 -0.31
C ARG A 112 -2.23 14.18 -0.23
N HIS A 113 -1.78 13.45 0.79
CA HIS A 113 -2.40 12.19 1.16
C HIS A 113 -2.89 12.32 2.59
N THR A 114 -4.17 12.06 2.84
CA THR A 114 -4.71 12.00 4.21
C THR A 114 -5.00 10.55 4.57
N GLY A 115 -5.08 10.22 5.86
CA GLY A 115 -5.31 8.85 6.32
C GLY A 115 -4.64 8.58 7.66
N SER A 116 -4.83 7.36 8.15
CA SER A 116 -4.23 6.87 9.40
C SER A 116 -2.96 6.06 9.14
N ASN A 117 -2.29 5.60 10.20
CA ASN A 117 -1.16 4.65 10.12
C ASN A 117 0.01 5.14 9.25
N GLY A 118 0.35 6.42 9.36
CA GLY A 118 1.48 7.01 8.63
C GLY A 118 1.21 7.27 7.14
N LEU A 119 -0.02 7.08 6.66
CA LEU A 119 -0.37 7.41 5.27
C LEU A 119 -0.35 8.91 5.00
N ASN A 120 -0.42 9.74 6.04
CA ASN A 120 -0.51 11.19 5.92
C ASN A 120 0.75 11.81 5.30
N MET A 121 0.53 12.69 4.34
CA MET A 121 1.53 13.52 3.68
C MET A 121 0.90 14.89 3.50
N ASN A 122 1.53 15.94 4.03
CA ASN A 122 1.08 17.31 3.81
C ASN A 122 1.21 17.69 2.32
N TRP A 123 0.59 18.81 1.93
CA TRP A 123 0.79 19.39 0.61
C TRP A 123 2.29 19.46 0.29
N THR A 124 2.69 18.72 -0.74
CA THR A 124 4.08 18.54 -1.13
C THR A 124 4.14 18.51 -2.65
N GLN A 125 5.04 19.30 -3.22
CA GLN A 125 5.41 19.17 -4.62
C GLN A 125 6.35 17.97 -4.78
N LEU A 126 6.05 17.06 -5.70
CA LEU A 126 6.80 15.83 -5.93
C LEU A 126 8.07 16.07 -6.79
N THR A 127 8.95 16.98 -6.35
CA THR A 127 10.25 17.24 -7.00
C THR A 127 11.22 16.06 -6.88
N GLY A 128 10.90 15.11 -6.01
CA GLY A 128 11.49 13.79 -5.92
C GLY A 128 10.48 12.79 -5.37
N ASN A 129 10.90 11.53 -5.25
CA ASN A 129 10.05 10.46 -4.72
C ASN A 129 9.73 10.69 -3.24
N ALA A 130 8.44 10.68 -2.89
CA ALA A 130 7.99 10.63 -1.51
C ALA A 130 7.92 9.17 -1.05
N ASN A 131 8.84 8.78 -0.17
CA ASN A 131 8.93 7.42 0.36
C ASN A 131 8.44 7.38 1.82
N ALA A 132 7.66 6.35 2.15
CA ALA A 132 7.25 6.08 3.52
C ALA A 132 7.30 4.59 3.80
N ASP A 133 7.91 4.23 4.93
CA ASP A 133 7.92 2.87 5.42
C ASP A 133 6.74 2.65 6.37
N LEU A 134 5.88 1.71 6.01
CA LEU A 134 4.59 1.49 6.65
C LEU A 134 4.53 0.05 7.15
N ASN A 135 4.19 -0.11 8.42
CA ASN A 135 4.11 -1.40 9.07
C ASN A 135 2.89 -1.47 10.00
N GLY A 136 2.60 -2.68 10.47
CA GLY A 136 1.51 -2.94 11.40
C GLY A 136 0.43 -3.86 10.84
N ASN A 137 -0.24 -4.58 11.74
CA ASN A 137 -1.23 -5.60 11.41
C ASN A 137 -2.49 -5.06 10.71
N ARG A 138 -2.75 -3.75 10.79
CA ARG A 138 -3.92 -3.12 10.16
C ARG A 138 -3.90 -3.21 8.64
N PHE A 139 -2.71 -3.32 8.04
CA PHE A 139 -2.59 -3.51 6.60
C PHE A 139 -3.01 -4.91 6.12
N LEU A 140 -3.21 -5.89 7.02
CA LEU A 140 -3.82 -7.17 6.67
C LEU A 140 -5.28 -7.02 6.23
N THR A 141 -5.98 -6.02 6.79
CA THR A 141 -7.40 -5.75 6.50
C THR A 141 -7.60 -4.55 5.58
N GLY A 142 -6.51 -3.93 5.12
CA GLY A 142 -6.55 -2.70 4.36
C GLY A 142 -6.59 -1.43 5.22
N VAL A 143 -5.86 -0.41 4.79
CA VAL A 143 -5.94 0.96 5.34
C VAL A 143 -6.13 1.92 4.18
N THR A 144 -7.16 2.76 4.25
CA THR A 144 -7.50 3.72 3.20
C THR A 144 -7.13 5.14 3.61
N GLY A 145 -6.73 5.93 2.63
CA GLY A 145 -6.56 7.37 2.78
C GLY A 145 -6.96 8.12 1.52
N ASN A 146 -7.30 9.40 1.65
CA ASN A 146 -7.72 10.22 0.51
C ASN A 146 -6.50 10.84 -0.17
N VAL A 147 -6.61 11.04 -1.48
CA VAL A 147 -5.60 11.66 -2.32
C VAL A 147 -6.19 12.93 -2.91
N ASP A 148 -5.51 14.06 -2.66
CA ASP A 148 -5.90 15.35 -3.20
C ASP A 148 -4.72 15.95 -3.96
N PHE A 149 -5.03 16.73 -4.99
CA PHE A 149 -4.07 17.52 -5.73
C PHE A 149 -4.49 18.98 -5.74
N ARG A 150 -3.51 19.87 -5.88
CA ARG A 150 -3.79 21.28 -6.18
C ARG A 150 -2.78 21.83 -7.17
N VAL A 151 -3.25 22.63 -8.10
CA VAL A 151 -2.43 23.28 -9.13
C VAL A 151 -2.41 24.79 -8.90
N TYR A 152 -1.27 25.43 -9.18
CA TYR A 152 -1.16 26.89 -9.11
C TYR A 152 -1.74 27.55 -10.36
N GLY A 153 -2.39 28.70 -10.17
CA GLY A 153 -2.90 29.49 -11.30
C GLY A 153 -1.80 30.06 -12.18
N VAL A 154 -2.19 30.51 -13.38
CA VAL A 154 -1.25 31.02 -14.38
C VAL A 154 -1.55 32.44 -14.83
N ARG A 155 -2.70 33.02 -14.48
CA ARG A 155 -3.03 34.41 -14.82
C ARG A 155 -2.19 35.36 -13.99
N ALA A 156 -1.44 36.24 -14.64
CA ALA A 156 -0.69 37.28 -13.96
C ALA A 156 -1.63 38.24 -13.22
N THR A 157 -1.22 38.69 -12.04
CA THR A 157 -2.00 39.61 -11.20
C THR A 157 -2.01 41.05 -11.72
N ASN A 158 -0.99 41.43 -12.50
CA ASN A 158 -0.91 42.75 -13.11
C ASN A 158 -1.37 42.65 -14.57
N ALA A 159 -2.37 43.44 -14.95
CA ALA A 159 -2.72 43.62 -16.36
C ALA A 159 -1.53 44.21 -17.14
N SER A 160 -1.43 43.90 -18.43
CA SER A 160 -0.48 44.57 -19.31
C SER A 160 -0.82 46.06 -19.46
N ALA A 161 0.08 46.82 -20.10
CA ALA A 161 -0.07 48.27 -20.29
C ALA A 161 -1.36 48.68 -21.05
N ASP A 162 -2.02 47.74 -21.73
CA ASP A 162 -3.28 47.88 -22.46
C ASP A 162 -4.51 47.35 -21.69
N GLY A 163 -4.35 46.89 -20.44
CA GLY A 163 -5.43 46.37 -19.61
C GLY A 163 -5.79 44.90 -19.87
N ALA A 164 -5.07 44.20 -20.75
CA ALA A 164 -5.31 42.77 -21.01
C ALA A 164 -4.75 41.88 -19.88
N SER A 165 -5.43 40.76 -19.63
CA SER A 165 -4.90 39.68 -18.78
C SER A 165 -3.98 38.79 -19.61
N TYR A 166 -2.82 38.44 -19.07
CA TYR A 166 -1.90 37.49 -19.68
C TYR A 166 -1.58 36.33 -18.73
N THR A 167 -1.16 35.21 -19.31
CA THR A 167 -0.74 34.02 -18.57
C THR A 167 0.78 33.96 -18.46
N SER A 168 1.27 33.34 -17.39
CA SER A 168 2.69 33.05 -17.17
C SER A 168 3.20 31.87 -18.00
N VAL A 169 2.30 31.15 -18.67
CA VAL A 169 2.59 29.98 -19.50
C VAL A 169 1.89 30.08 -20.85
N PHE A 170 2.38 29.34 -21.86
CA PHE A 170 1.75 29.29 -23.18
C PHE A 170 0.44 28.49 -23.15
N ALA A 171 -0.49 28.80 -24.06
CA ALA A 171 -1.70 28.02 -24.23
C ALA A 171 -1.40 26.58 -24.68
N GLY A 172 -2.21 25.62 -24.25
CA GLY A 172 -2.10 24.21 -24.61
C GLY A 172 -2.46 23.29 -23.44
N ASP A 173 -2.46 21.99 -23.70
CA ASP A 173 -2.75 20.99 -22.67
C ASP A 173 -1.53 20.76 -21.79
N TYR A 174 -1.74 20.66 -20.48
CA TYR A 174 -0.70 20.42 -19.49
C TYR A 174 -0.99 19.11 -18.77
N SER A 175 0.01 18.23 -18.65
CA SER A 175 -0.20 16.90 -18.05
C SER A 175 1.02 16.41 -17.26
N ASP A 176 0.76 15.49 -16.34
CA ASP A 176 1.75 14.67 -15.66
C ASP A 176 1.11 13.34 -15.24
N VAL A 177 1.93 12.35 -14.90
CA VAL A 177 1.50 11.08 -14.34
C VAL A 177 2.16 10.87 -12.98
N VAL A 178 1.33 10.79 -11.95
CA VAL A 178 1.74 10.41 -10.59
C VAL A 178 1.46 8.94 -10.35
N THR A 179 2.46 8.20 -9.89
CA THR A 179 2.38 6.77 -9.59
C THR A 179 2.60 6.53 -8.11
N ILE A 180 1.73 5.70 -7.51
CA ILE A 180 1.91 5.17 -6.16
C ILE A 180 2.30 3.69 -6.29
N THR A 181 3.46 3.31 -5.78
CA THR A 181 3.91 1.91 -5.74
C THR A 181 4.08 1.42 -4.31
N VAL A 182 3.90 0.11 -4.13
CA VAL A 182 4.05 -0.59 -2.85
C VAL A 182 5.01 -1.74 -3.04
N THR A 183 6.05 -1.79 -2.22
CA THR A 183 7.05 -2.86 -2.23
C THR A 183 7.11 -3.52 -0.85
N ALA A 184 6.81 -4.81 -0.79
CA ALA A 184 6.89 -5.59 0.44
C ALA A 184 8.32 -5.58 1.01
N LYS A 185 8.44 -5.63 2.34
CA LYS A 185 9.70 -5.74 3.09
C LYS A 185 9.87 -7.10 3.76
#